data_AF-A0A9X3Q2V5-F1
#
_entry.id   AF-A0A9X3Q2V5-F1
#
_cell.length_a   1.000
_cell.length_b   1.000
_cell.length_c   1.000
_cell.angle_alpha   90.00
_cell.angle_beta   90.00
_cell.angle_gamma   90.00
#
_symmetry.space_group_name_H-M   'P 1'
#
loop_
_entity.id
_entity.type
_entity.pdbx_description
1 polymer ?
#
loop_
_entity_poly.entity_id
_entity_poly.type
_entity_poly.pdbx_seq_one_letter_code
_entity_poly.pdbx_strand_id
1 'polypeptide(L)'
;MSTPDSTPFTDAPFALQALWNKFTLRGELDPHFPPATVREAYNQVVAVHLKEMRETVEAIETDIRNAETDMLASAGPPDQATCLRCGARHLEHFYTSKQGGSTLCPGCFQRRIECGRATEKTE
;
A
#
# COMPACT_ATOMS: atom_id res chain seq x y z
N MET A 1 30.26 -47.50 1.70
CA MET A 1 29.45 -46.56 0.90
C MET A 1 28.68 -45.70 1.89
N SER A 2 29.19 -44.52 2.22
CA SER A 2 28.52 -43.59 3.12
C SER A 2 27.38 -42.92 2.34
N THR A 3 26.15 -43.11 2.79
CA THR A 3 25.00 -42.34 2.29
C THR A 3 25.24 -40.86 2.59
N PRO A 4 25.12 -39.94 1.61
CA PRO A 4 25.17 -38.52 1.91
C PRO A 4 23.96 -38.18 2.79
N ASP A 5 24.28 -37.68 3.98
CA ASP A 5 23.35 -37.14 4.96
C ASP A 5 22.53 -36.02 4.29
N SER A 6 21.37 -36.38 3.77
CA SER A 6 20.50 -35.48 3.03
C SER A 6 19.50 -34.93 4.01
N THR A 7 19.77 -33.76 4.59
CA THR A 7 18.76 -32.70 4.78
C THR A 7 19.38 -31.42 5.38
N PRO A 8 19.98 -30.54 4.55
CA PRO A 8 20.54 -29.27 5.03
C PRO A 8 19.49 -28.19 5.30
N PHE A 9 18.23 -28.40 4.87
CA PHE A 9 17.12 -27.47 5.06
C PHE A 9 16.50 -27.54 6.48
N THR A 10 16.65 -28.65 7.18
CA THR A 10 16.09 -28.85 8.54
C THR A 10 16.73 -27.92 9.57
N ASP A 11 17.98 -27.50 9.35
CA ASP A 11 18.71 -26.56 10.20
C ASP A 11 18.50 -25.09 9.82
N ALA A 12 17.56 -24.79 8.91
CA ALA A 12 17.25 -23.43 8.53
C ALA A 12 16.70 -22.61 9.72
N PRO A 13 17.00 -21.30 9.79
CA PRO A 13 16.41 -20.41 10.81
C PRO A 13 14.88 -20.47 10.80
N PHE A 14 14.26 -20.42 11.98
CA PHE A 14 12.80 -20.51 12.13
C PHE A 14 12.03 -19.55 11.21
N ALA A 15 12.51 -18.31 11.06
CA ALA A 15 11.88 -17.33 10.16
C ALA A 15 11.87 -17.79 8.69
N LEU A 16 12.94 -18.44 8.24
CA LEU A 16 13.03 -18.96 6.88
C LEU A 16 12.11 -20.16 6.68
N GLN A 17 12.01 -21.06 7.66
CA GLN A 17 11.06 -22.17 7.64
C GLN A 17 9.60 -21.69 7.63
N ALA A 18 9.27 -20.68 8.44
CA ALA A 18 7.93 -20.11 8.48
C ALA A 18 7.53 -19.48 7.13
N LEU A 19 8.45 -18.74 6.50
CA LEU A 19 8.23 -18.16 5.18
C LEU A 19 8.13 -19.23 4.08
N TRP A 20 9.00 -20.25 4.13
CA TRP A 20 8.93 -21.39 3.22
C TRP A 20 7.56 -22.06 3.29
N ASN A 21 7.13 -22.47 4.48
CA ASN A 21 5.84 -23.12 4.69
C ASN A 21 4.67 -22.24 4.21
N LYS A 22 4.73 -20.93 4.47
CA LYS A 22 3.72 -19.98 4.00
C LYS A 22 3.61 -19.96 2.46
N PHE A 23 4.73 -19.90 1.77
CA PHE A 23 4.76 -19.82 0.30
C PHE A 23 4.45 -21.17 -0.37
N THR A 24 4.83 -22.28 0.26
CA THR A 24 4.41 -23.62 -0.15
C THR A 24 2.88 -23.78 -0.05
N LEU A 25 2.26 -23.33 1.04
CA LEU A 25 0.80 -23.39 1.22
C LEU A 25 0.05 -22.56 0.18
N ARG A 26 0.69 -21.52 -0.38
CA ARG A 26 0.15 -20.69 -1.46
C ARG A 26 0.42 -21.24 -2.85
N GLY A 27 1.16 -22.35 -2.96
CA GLY A 27 1.56 -22.94 -4.24
C GLY A 27 2.64 -22.15 -4.99
N GLU A 28 3.32 -21.22 -4.32
CA GLU A 28 4.38 -20.39 -4.91
C GLU A 28 5.75 -21.08 -4.86
N LEU A 29 5.90 -22.04 -3.95
CA LEU A 29 7.07 -22.91 -3.83
C LEU A 29 6.62 -24.37 -3.85
N ASP A 30 7.40 -25.22 -4.53
CA ASP A 30 7.08 -26.64 -4.65
C ASP A 30 7.56 -27.43 -3.42
N PRO A 31 6.66 -28.05 -2.65
CA PRO A 31 7.04 -28.89 -1.51
C PRO A 31 7.79 -30.17 -1.89
N HIS A 32 7.64 -30.65 -3.12
CA HIS A 32 8.26 -31.91 -3.58
C HIS A 32 9.72 -31.73 -3.98
N PHE A 33 10.15 -30.49 -4.20
CA PHE A 33 11.52 -30.13 -4.53
C PHE A 33 12.10 -29.15 -3.50
N PRO A 34 12.28 -29.58 -2.24
CA PRO A 34 12.87 -28.74 -1.24
C PRO A 34 14.33 -28.41 -1.60
N PRO A 35 14.80 -27.19 -1.29
CA PRO A 35 16.13 -26.72 -1.61
C PRO A 35 17.17 -27.55 -0.88
N ALA A 36 18.29 -27.82 -1.54
CA ALA A 36 19.37 -28.61 -0.96
C ALA A 36 20.13 -27.81 0.11
N THR A 37 20.05 -26.48 0.11
CA THR A 37 20.75 -25.63 1.09
C THR A 37 19.88 -24.51 1.65
N VAL A 38 20.21 -24.05 2.87
CA VAL A 38 19.59 -22.86 3.49
C VAL A 38 19.73 -21.62 2.58
N ARG A 39 20.85 -21.47 1.87
CA ARG A 39 21.07 -20.35 0.95
C ARG A 39 20.14 -20.39 -0.26
N GLU A 40 19.91 -21.56 -0.83
CA GLU A 40 18.93 -21.74 -1.90
C GLU A 40 17.50 -21.46 -1.40
N ALA A 41 17.15 -21.94 -0.22
CA ALA A 41 15.86 -21.64 0.41
C ALA A 41 15.67 -20.12 0.59
N TYR A 42 16.68 -19.43 1.12
CA TYR A 42 16.68 -17.98 1.27
C TYR A 42 16.48 -17.27 -0.08
N ASN A 43 17.22 -17.67 -1.11
CA ASN A 43 17.11 -17.06 -2.44
C ASN A 43 15.71 -17.25 -3.05
N GLN A 44 15.09 -18.42 -2.89
CA GLN A 44 13.75 -18.69 -3.40
C GLN A 44 12.68 -17.89 -2.62
N VAL A 45 12.75 -17.89 -1.29
CA VAL A 45 11.84 -17.11 -0.43
C VAL A 45 11.95 -15.62 -0.74
N VAL A 46 13.17 -15.09 -0.90
CA VAL A 46 13.40 -13.70 -1.27
C VAL A 46 12.86 -13.40 -2.66
N ALA A 47 13.04 -14.29 -3.64
CA ALA A 47 12.51 -14.10 -4.99
C ALA A 47 10.98 -13.99 -5.00
N VAL A 48 10.28 -14.88 -4.28
CA VAL A 48 8.81 -14.83 -4.13
C VAL A 48 8.39 -13.53 -3.45
N HIS A 49 9.04 -13.18 -2.33
CA HIS A 49 8.66 -11.99 -1.58
C HIS A 49 8.92 -10.69 -2.35
N LEU A 50 10.04 -10.59 -3.08
CA LEU A 50 10.33 -9.43 -3.93
C LEU A 50 9.34 -9.28 -5.08
N LYS A 51 8.82 -10.40 -5.60
CA LYS A 51 7.74 -10.38 -6.60
C LYS A 51 6.45 -9.81 -5.99
N GLU A 52 6.02 -10.29 -4.82
CA GLU A 52 4.84 -9.74 -4.12
C GLU A 52 4.98 -8.23 -3.85
N MET A 53 6.16 -7.80 -3.40
CA MET A 53 6.43 -6.39 -3.13
C MET A 53 6.32 -5.55 -4.40
N ARG A 54 6.86 -6.03 -5.53
CA ARG A 54 6.75 -5.33 -6.82
C ARG A 54 5.30 -5.16 -7.25
N GLU A 55 4.52 -6.24 -7.21
CA GLU A 55 3.10 -6.21 -7.58
C GLU A 55 2.31 -5.25 -6.67
N THR A 56 2.64 -5.22 -5.38
CA THR A 56 2.04 -4.28 -4.43
C THR A 56 2.38 -2.83 -4.76
N VAL A 57 3.63 -2.54 -5.09
CA VAL A 57 4.06 -1.19 -5.50
C VAL A 57 3.35 -0.75 -6.78
N GLU A 58 3.29 -1.60 -7.79
CA GLU A 58 2.60 -1.31 -9.06
C GLU A 58 1.10 -1.04 -8.86
N ALA A 59 0.45 -1.78 -7.95
CA ALA A 59 -0.93 -1.53 -7.58
C ALA A 59 -1.09 -0.16 -6.90
N ILE A 60 -0.23 0.18 -5.94
CA ILE A 60 -0.25 1.48 -5.25
C ILE A 60 -0.01 2.63 -6.23
N GLU A 61 0.96 2.51 -7.14
CA GLU A 61 1.23 3.52 -8.17
C GLU A 61 0.02 3.73 -9.10
N THR A 62 -0.70 2.65 -9.40
CA THR A 62 -1.92 2.72 -10.21
C THR A 62 -3.05 3.41 -9.45
N ASP A 63 -3.25 3.09 -8.17
CA ASP A 63 -4.24 3.76 -7.31
C ASP A 63 -3.95 5.26 -7.14
N ILE A 64 -2.68 5.65 -7.01
CA ILE A 64 -2.27 7.06 -6.95
C ILE A 64 -2.67 7.77 -8.25
N ARG A 65 -2.32 7.22 -9.42
CA ARG A 65 -2.67 7.82 -10.72
C ARG A 65 -4.18 7.94 -10.93
N ASN A 66 -4.94 6.93 -10.50
CA ASN A 66 -6.39 6.96 -10.56
C ASN A 66 -6.96 8.05 -9.65
N ALA A 67 -6.45 8.16 -8.42
CA ALA A 67 -6.86 9.21 -7.48
C ALA A 67 -6.52 10.61 -8.02
N GLU A 68 -5.35 10.81 -8.64
CA GLU A 68 -5.00 12.07 -9.30
C GLU A 68 -5.94 12.40 -10.46
N THR A 69 -6.30 11.40 -11.26
CA THR A 69 -7.24 11.56 -12.37
C THR A 69 -8.65 11.89 -11.88
N ASP A 70 -9.13 11.23 -10.82
CA ASP A 70 -10.42 11.53 -10.19
C ASP A 70 -10.44 12.93 -9.57
N MET A 71 -9.32 13.39 -9.00
CA MET A 71 -9.20 14.76 -8.51
C MET A 71 -9.28 15.78 -9.66
N LEU A 72 -8.68 15.51 -10.80
CA LEU A 72 -8.76 16.37 -11.98
C LEU A 72 -10.16 16.32 -12.63
N ALA A 73 -10.82 15.16 -12.67
CA ALA A 73 -12.15 14.99 -13.25
C ALA A 73 -13.27 15.56 -12.36
N SER A 74 -13.09 15.54 -11.04
CA SER A 74 -14.00 16.17 -10.08
C SER A 74 -13.79 17.68 -9.94
N ALA A 75 -12.73 18.22 -10.56
CA ALA A 75 -12.58 19.65 -10.73
C ALA A 75 -13.56 20.13 -11.81
N GLY A 76 -14.77 20.53 -11.38
CA GLY A 76 -15.66 21.34 -12.22
C GLY A 76 -14.94 22.60 -12.73
N PRO A 77 -15.48 23.30 -13.75
CA PRO A 77 -14.80 24.43 -14.37
C PRO A 77 -14.28 25.41 -13.30
N PRO A 78 -12.99 25.81 -13.36
CA PRO A 78 -12.32 26.60 -12.32
C PRO A 78 -13.02 27.94 -12.04
N ASP A 79 -13.87 28.38 -12.97
CA ASP A 79 -14.61 29.63 -12.89
C ASP A 79 -15.85 29.63 -11.97
N GLN A 80 -16.24 28.47 -11.39
CA GLN A 80 -17.40 28.40 -10.49
C GLN A 80 -17.12 27.81 -9.11
N ALA A 81 -15.90 27.32 -8.86
CA ALA A 81 -15.53 26.78 -7.56
C ALA A 81 -15.59 27.88 -6.48
N THR A 82 -16.61 27.81 -5.62
CA THR A 82 -16.79 28.72 -4.49
C THR A 82 -16.56 27.95 -3.20
N CYS A 83 -15.72 28.50 -2.32
CA CYS A 83 -15.49 27.93 -1.00
C CYS A 83 -16.78 28.04 -0.18
N LEU A 84 -17.36 26.90 0.22
CA LEU A 84 -18.60 26.88 1.01
C LEU A 84 -18.44 27.60 2.36
N ARG A 85 -17.22 27.62 2.92
CA ARG A 85 -16.98 28.15 4.27
C ARG A 85 -16.73 29.66 4.30
N CYS A 86 -15.96 30.20 3.35
CA CYS A 86 -15.59 31.63 3.33
C CYS A 86 -16.14 32.40 2.13
N GLY A 87 -16.81 31.74 1.18
CA GLY A 87 -17.39 32.38 0.01
C GLY A 87 -16.39 32.81 -1.07
N ALA A 88 -15.09 32.48 -0.92
CA ALA A 88 -14.06 32.77 -1.92
C ALA A 88 -14.42 32.11 -3.27
N ARG A 89 -14.38 32.89 -4.35
CA ARG A 89 -14.71 32.47 -5.73
C ARG A 89 -13.44 32.35 -6.58
N HIS A 90 -13.57 31.77 -7.78
CA HIS A 90 -12.47 31.56 -8.74
C HIS A 90 -11.27 30.86 -8.08
N LEU A 91 -11.53 29.77 -7.35
CA LEU A 91 -10.48 29.02 -6.69
C LEU A 91 -9.63 28.28 -7.74
N GLU A 92 -8.39 28.74 -7.94
CA GLU A 92 -7.40 28.02 -8.77
C GLU A 92 -7.11 26.62 -8.21
N HIS A 93 -7.23 26.46 -6.88
CA HIS A 93 -7.09 25.19 -6.18
C HIS A 93 -8.18 25.03 -5.13
N PHE A 94 -8.85 23.88 -5.11
CA PHE A 94 -9.89 23.57 -4.13
C PHE A 94 -9.91 22.08 -3.76
N TYR A 95 -10.43 21.78 -2.58
CA TYR A 95 -10.59 20.42 -2.06
C TYR A 95 -12.08 20.10 -1.93
N THR A 96 -12.50 18.93 -2.43
CA THR A 96 -13.85 18.41 -2.25
C THR A 96 -13.86 17.42 -1.08
N SER A 97 -14.71 17.67 -0.09
CA SER A 97 -14.86 16.74 1.04
C SER A 97 -15.69 15.53 0.62
N LYS A 98 -15.22 14.30 0.94
CA LYS A 98 -15.99 13.05 0.73
C LYS A 98 -17.33 13.06 1.46
N GLN A 99 -17.44 13.79 2.58
CA GLN A 99 -18.71 13.97 3.29
C GLN A 99 -19.40 15.23 2.77
N GLY A 100 -20.26 15.06 1.75
CA GLY A 100 -21.20 16.09 1.31
C GLY A 100 -20.76 16.97 0.13
N GLY A 101 -19.73 16.57 -0.63
CA GLY A 101 -19.38 17.21 -1.91
C GLY A 101 -19.05 18.70 -1.83
N SER A 102 -18.72 19.20 -0.64
CA SER A 102 -18.49 20.62 -0.40
C SER A 102 -17.08 21.04 -0.85
N THR A 103 -17.01 22.07 -1.70
CA THR A 103 -15.77 22.69 -2.17
C THR A 103 -15.21 23.64 -1.10
N LEU A 104 -13.96 23.44 -0.70
CA LEU A 104 -13.24 24.30 0.25
C LEU A 104 -11.94 24.83 -0.35
N CYS A 105 -11.61 26.10 -0.08
CA CYS A 105 -10.28 26.63 -0.37
C CYS A 105 -9.21 26.00 0.56
N PRO A 106 -7.92 26.02 0.18
CA PRO A 106 -6.84 25.39 0.96
C PRO A 106 -6.83 25.81 2.43
N GLY A 107 -6.98 27.11 2.72
CA GLY A 107 -7.00 27.61 4.10
C GLY A 107 -8.21 27.14 4.91
N CYS A 108 -9.39 27.00 4.30
CA CYS A 108 -10.59 26.51 4.99
C CYS A 108 -10.57 24.99 5.19
N PHE A 109 -9.96 24.27 4.26
CA PHE A 109 -9.72 22.83 4.37
C PHE A 109 -8.72 22.52 5.49
N GLN A 110 -7.59 23.22 5.54
CA GLN A 110 -6.58 23.03 6.57
C GLN A 110 -7.12 23.32 7.98
N ARG A 111 -7.87 24.42 8.17
CA ARG A 111 -8.57 24.68 9.43
C ARG A 111 -9.59 23.60 9.79
N ARG A 112 -10.25 22.97 8.81
CA ARG A 112 -11.20 21.88 9.06
C ARG A 112 -10.46 20.63 9.54
N ILE A 113 -9.30 20.30 8.97
CA ILE A 113 -8.45 19.20 9.46
C ILE A 113 -7.98 19.48 10.88
N GLU A 114 -7.49 20.69 11.15
CA GLU A 114 -7.01 21.08 12.48
C GLU A 114 -8.13 21.05 13.53
N CYS A 115 -9.31 21.62 13.22
CA CYS A 115 -10.45 21.60 14.14
C CYS A 115 -11.08 20.21 14.28
N GLY A 116 -11.12 19.40 13.21
CA GLY A 116 -11.68 18.04 13.24
C GLY A 116 -10.79 17.05 13.97
N ARG A 117 -9.47 17.28 14.01
CA ARG A 117 -8.54 16.53 14.86
C ARG A 117 -8.60 16.93 16.33
N ALA A 118 -9.13 18.12 16.64
CA ALA A 118 -9.24 18.60 18.02
C ALA A 118 -10.32 17.86 18.84
N THR A 119 -11.24 17.14 18.20
CA THR A 119 -12.32 16.40 18.89
C THR A 119 -11.98 14.95 19.24
N GLU A 120 -10.77 14.46 18.94
CA GLU A 120 -10.31 13.12 19.36
C GLU A 120 -9.35 13.14 20.56
N LYS A 121 -9.24 14.28 21.26
CA LYS A 121 -8.51 14.37 22.53
C LYS A 121 -9.31 15.14 23.57
N THR A 122 -10.37 14.53 24.09
CA THR A 122 -10.80 14.79 25.46
C THR A 122 -11.54 13.56 25.97
N GLU A 123 -10.85 12.83 26.85
CA GLU A 123 -11.46 11.97 27.88
C GLU A 123 -12.48 12.74 28.73
#